data_AF-A0AAD9MJI6-F1
#
_entry.id   AF-A0AAD9MJI6-F1
#
_cell.length_a   1.000
_cell.length_b   1.000
_cell.length_c   1.000
_cell.angle_alpha   90.00
_cell.angle_beta   90.00
_cell.angle_gamma   90.00
#
_symmetry.space_group_name_H-M   'P 1'
#
loop_
_entity.id
_entity.type
_entity.pdbx_description
1 polymer ?
#
loop_
_entity_poly.entity_id
_entity_poly.type
_entity_poly.pdbx_seq_one_letter_code
_entity_poly.pdbx_strand_id
1 'polypeptide(L)'
;MPVPFETLIPYGIIIAMFGVTGAGLSKIKHMQNGGKRARRSLDQWDRQMMDRDRRLTGFLRGQTDSPMAPLGYELNNSWKLEKRIHRPGCLTGNVAAEEVHQNCLGSVVGIVAGDEMPDTKEL
;
A
#
# COMPACT_ATOMS: atom_id res chain seq x y z
N MET A 1 -22.32 45.03 11.19
CA MET A 1 -21.49 45.22 9.99
C MET A 1 -21.50 43.87 9.26
N PRO A 2 -22.02 43.77 8.02
CA PRO A 2 -22.08 42.50 7.31
C PRO A 2 -20.67 41.96 7.01
N VAL A 3 -20.50 40.64 7.04
CA VAL A 3 -19.20 39.97 6.82
C VAL A 3 -18.84 40.09 5.33
N PRO A 4 -17.61 40.53 4.98
CA PRO A 4 -17.19 40.65 3.58
C PRO A 4 -16.96 39.26 2.97
N PHE A 5 -17.93 38.75 2.20
CA PHE A 5 -17.87 37.41 1.58
C PHE A 5 -16.78 37.28 0.51
N GLU A 6 -16.42 38.38 -0.16
CA GLU A 6 -15.32 38.48 -1.13
C GLU A 6 -14.00 37.91 -0.59
N THR A 7 -13.71 38.16 0.69
CA THR A 7 -12.48 37.66 1.32
C THR A 7 -12.59 36.19 1.74
N LEU A 8 -13.80 35.63 1.83
CA LEU A 8 -14.04 34.25 2.21
C LEU A 8 -14.00 33.28 1.02
N ILE A 9 -14.20 33.77 -0.20
CA ILE A 9 -14.09 32.98 -1.43
C ILE A 9 -12.74 32.26 -1.55
N PRO A 10 -11.58 32.93 -1.42
CA PRO A 10 -10.29 32.23 -1.51
C PRO A 10 -10.11 31.17 -0.42
N TYR A 11 -10.55 31.45 0.82
CA TYR A 11 -10.49 30.46 1.90
C TYR A 11 -11.45 29.28 1.66
N GLY A 12 -12.62 29.51 1.06
CA GLY A 12 -13.56 28.47 0.68
C GLY A 12 -12.98 27.52 -0.37
N ILE A 13 -12.27 28.05 -1.37
CA ILE A 13 -11.59 27.23 -2.39
C ILE A 13 -10.49 26.38 -1.76
N ILE A 14 -9.68 26.96 -0.86
CA ILE A 14 -8.63 26.23 -0.14
C ILE A 14 -9.24 25.07 0.65
N ILE A 15 -10.28 25.34 1.46
CA ILE A 15 -10.95 24.31 2.26
C ILE A 15 -11.56 23.23 1.37
N ALA A 16 -12.17 23.60 0.24
CA ALA A 16 -12.74 22.66 -0.71
C ALA A 16 -11.67 21.74 -1.31
N MET A 17 -10.55 22.28 -1.80
CA MET A 17 -9.48 21.48 -2.40
C MET A 17 -8.80 20.55 -1.38
N PHE A 18 -8.52 21.06 -0.17
CA PHE A 18 -7.98 20.23 0.91
C PHE A 18 -9.00 19.19 1.39
N GLY A 19 -10.29 19.53 1.43
CA GLY A 19 -11.37 18.61 1.78
C GLY A 19 -11.51 17.47 0.77
N VAL A 20 -11.54 17.78 -0.52
CA VAL A 20 -11.62 16.79 -1.60
C VAL A 20 -10.38 15.88 -1.59
N THR A 21 -9.19 16.45 -1.45
CA THR A 21 -7.94 15.67 -1.41
C THR A 21 -7.90 14.77 -0.16
N GLY A 22 -8.27 15.28 1.01
CA GLY A 22 -8.30 14.52 2.25
C GLY A 22 -9.32 13.38 2.23
N ALA A 23 -10.53 13.65 1.74
CA ALA A 23 -11.57 12.63 1.59
C ALA A 23 -11.19 11.58 0.54
N GLY A 24 -10.62 11.99 -0.59
CA GLY A 24 -10.15 11.11 -1.66
C GLY A 24 -9.07 10.15 -1.17
N LEU A 25 -8.01 10.65 -0.53
CA LEU A 25 -6.94 9.81 0.03
C LEU A 25 -7.44 8.88 1.13
N SER A 26 -8.37 9.35 1.97
CA SER A 26 -8.98 8.52 3.01
C SER A 26 -9.76 7.35 2.42
N LYS A 27 -10.55 7.60 1.35
CA LYS A 27 -11.31 6.55 0.67
C LYS A 27 -10.43 5.54 -0.05
N ILE A 28 -9.40 5.99 -0.78
CA ILE A 28 -8.47 5.09 -1.47
C ILE A 28 -7.78 4.18 -0.44
N LYS A 29 -7.27 4.72 0.66
CA LYS A 29 -6.64 3.93 1.73
C LYS A 29 -7.61 2.96 2.39
N HIS A 30 -8.90 3.32 2.50
CA HIS A 30 -9.90 2.43 3.04
C HIS A 30 -10.19 1.25 2.11
N MET A 31 -10.26 1.49 0.80
CA MET A 31 -10.44 0.45 -0.21
C MET A 31 -9.23 -0.48 -0.28
N GLN A 32 -8.01 0.06 -0.28
CA GLN A 32 -6.77 -0.73 -0.29
C GLN A 32 -6.61 -1.63 0.95
N ASN A 33 -7.19 -1.24 2.09
CA ASN A 33 -7.17 -2.05 3.31
C ASN A 33 -8.34 -3.04 3.41
N GLY A 34 -9.07 -3.28 2.32
CA GLY A 34 -10.20 -4.22 2.29
C GLY A 34 -11.39 -3.74 3.13
N GLY A 35 -11.62 -2.43 3.17
CA GLY A 35 -12.71 -1.84 3.96
C GLY A 35 -12.42 -1.74 5.46
N LYS A 36 -11.20 -2.01 5.89
CA LYS A 36 -10.77 -1.80 7.29
C LYS A 36 -10.06 -0.44 7.44
N ARG A 37 -10.07 0.12 8.65
CA ARG A 37 -9.31 1.35 8.94
C ARG A 37 -7.81 1.08 8.91
N ALA A 38 -7.03 2.05 8.44
CA ALA A 38 -5.57 1.94 8.44
C ALA A 38 -5.04 1.87 9.89
N ARG A 39 -4.14 0.92 10.16
CA ARG A 39 -3.44 0.85 11.45
C ARG A 39 -2.30 1.87 11.48
N ARG A 40 -2.16 2.54 12.62
CA ARG A 40 -1.16 3.57 12.90
C ARG A 40 -0.27 3.10 14.05
N SER A 41 1.01 3.46 14.01
CA SER A 41 2.00 3.08 15.03
C SER A 41 2.23 1.56 15.10
N LEU A 42 2.56 0.93 13.97
CA LEU A 42 2.88 -0.50 13.91
C LEU A 42 4.27 -0.77 14.48
N ASP A 43 4.33 -1.58 15.53
CA ASP A 43 5.56 -2.07 16.12
C ASP A 43 6.15 -3.25 15.32
N GLN A 44 7.27 -3.80 15.78
CA GLN A 44 7.92 -4.92 15.09
C GLN A 44 7.12 -6.22 15.20
N TRP A 45 6.34 -6.39 16.26
CA TRP A 45 5.47 -7.55 16.46
C TRP A 45 4.30 -7.52 15.47
N ASP A 46 3.62 -6.39 15.36
CA ASP A 46 2.51 -6.15 14.45
C ASP A 46 2.91 -6.37 13.00
N ARG A 47 4.13 -5.96 12.61
CA ARG A 47 4.67 -6.21 11.28
C ARG A 47 4.84 -7.70 11.00
N GLN A 48 5.36 -8.46 11.97
CA GLN A 48 5.50 -9.91 11.85
C GLN A 48 4.15 -10.63 11.80
N MET A 49 3.17 -10.17 12.59
CA MET A 49 1.81 -10.71 12.57
C MET A 49 1.08 -10.39 11.27
N MET A 50 1.29 -9.22 10.68
CA MET A 50 0.77 -8.90 9.35
C MET A 50 1.37 -9.79 8.25
N ASP A 51 2.67 -10.05 8.31
CA ASP A 51 3.34 -10.97 7.39
C ASP A 51 2.84 -12.42 7.59
N ARG A 52 2.47 -12.80 8.83
CA ARG A 52 1.79 -14.07 9.12
C ARG A 52 0.37 -14.11 8.53
N ASP A 53 -0.45 -13.09 8.77
CA ASP A 53 -1.84 -13.03 8.28
C ASP A 53 -1.90 -13.06 6.75
N ARG A 54 -0.95 -12.38 6.09
CA ARG A 54 -0.77 -12.45 4.63
C ARG A 54 -0.47 -13.88 4.15
N ARG A 55 0.33 -14.63 4.90
CA ARG A 55 0.65 -16.04 4.58
C ARG A 55 -0.54 -16.98 4.82
N LEU A 56 -1.41 -16.66 5.77
CA LEU A 56 -2.62 -17.44 6.06
C LEU A 56 -3.76 -17.15 5.08
N THR A 57 -3.92 -15.91 4.64
CA THR A 57 -5.13 -15.48 3.90
C THR A 57 -4.84 -14.94 2.50
N GLY A 58 -3.58 -14.78 2.12
CA GLY A 58 -3.17 -14.13 0.87
C GLY A 58 -3.28 -12.60 0.89
N PHE A 59 -3.98 -12.02 1.87
CA PHE A 59 -4.20 -10.57 1.97
C PHE A 59 -3.59 -9.98 3.25
N LEU A 60 -2.91 -8.83 3.14
CA LEU A 60 -2.18 -8.20 4.26
C LEU A 60 -3.08 -7.78 5.45
N ARG A 61 -4.40 -7.70 5.22
CA ARG A 61 -5.43 -7.38 6.24
C ARG A 61 -6.49 -8.49 6.40
N GLY A 62 -6.28 -9.64 5.76
CA GLY A 62 -7.19 -10.78 5.86
C GLY A 62 -7.15 -11.34 7.27
N GLN A 63 -8.31 -11.63 7.83
CA GLN A 63 -8.43 -12.35 9.10
C GLN A 63 -9.16 -13.65 8.81
N THR A 64 -8.69 -14.73 9.40
CA THR A 64 -9.32 -16.05 9.35
C THR A 64 -9.50 -16.56 10.77
N ASP A 65 -10.65 -17.14 11.05
CA ASP A 65 -11.03 -17.78 12.30
C ASP A 65 -10.97 -19.32 12.21
N SER A 66 -10.53 -19.86 11.07
CA SER A 66 -10.40 -21.30 10.83
C SER A 66 -9.45 -21.96 11.83
N PRO A 67 -9.87 -23.01 12.57
CA PRO A 67 -9.03 -23.67 13.58
C PRO A 67 -7.89 -24.49 12.95
N MET A 68 -8.07 -24.95 11.71
CA MET A 68 -7.02 -25.62 10.92
C MET A 68 -6.45 -24.63 9.90
N ALA A 69 -5.12 -24.61 9.79
CA ALA A 69 -4.43 -23.77 8.81
C ALA A 69 -4.66 -24.31 7.38
N PRO A 70 -4.64 -23.43 6.37
CA PRO A 70 -4.77 -23.87 4.98
C PRO A 70 -3.58 -24.75 4.56
N LEU A 71 -3.86 -25.72 3.70
CA LEU A 71 -2.86 -26.62 3.14
C LEU A 71 -1.77 -25.80 2.43
N GLY A 72 -0.50 -26.15 2.67
CA GLY A 72 0.66 -25.43 2.13
C GLY A 72 1.18 -24.27 3.00
N TYR A 73 0.49 -23.90 4.09
CA TYR A 73 1.03 -22.94 5.06
C TYR A 73 2.33 -23.44 5.72
N GLU A 74 2.47 -24.75 5.89
CA GLU A 74 3.67 -25.40 6.44
C GLU A 74 4.94 -25.10 5.64
N LEU A 75 4.81 -24.92 4.33
CA LEU A 75 5.92 -24.78 3.39
C LEU A 75 6.18 -23.31 3.00
N ASN A 76 5.32 -22.36 3.39
CA ASN A 76 5.38 -20.97 2.91
C ASN A 76 6.29 -20.05 3.74
N ASN A 77 7.20 -20.62 4.55
CA ASN A 77 8.10 -19.79 5.36
C ASN A 77 9.08 -19.04 4.44
N SER A 78 9.15 -17.72 4.61
CA SER A 78 10.05 -16.87 3.84
C SER A 78 11.14 -16.35 4.76
N TRP A 79 12.32 -16.96 4.70
CA TRP A 79 13.51 -16.41 5.35
C TRP A 79 14.02 -15.23 4.54
N LYS A 80 14.04 -14.04 5.15
CA LYS A 80 14.56 -12.83 4.52
C LYS A 80 16.10 -12.90 4.54
N LEU A 81 16.72 -12.97 3.37
CA LEU A 81 18.17 -12.88 3.23
C LEU A 81 18.58 -11.40 3.21
N GLU A 82 19.44 -11.01 4.13
CA GLU A 82 20.07 -9.69 4.07
C GLU A 82 21.22 -9.73 3.06
N LYS A 83 21.23 -8.76 2.12
CA LYS A 83 22.42 -8.53 1.29
C LYS A 83 23.50 -8.02 2.23
N ARG A 84 24.59 -8.79 2.41
CA ARG A 84 25.69 -8.41 3.30
C ARG A 84 26.02 -6.95 3.08
N ILE A 85 25.97 -6.18 4.18
CA ILE A 85 26.49 -4.82 4.24
C ILE A 85 28.01 -4.92 4.07
N HIS A 86 28.48 -5.14 2.85
CA HIS A 86 29.84 -4.79 2.49
C HIS A 86 29.84 -3.27 2.45
N ARG A 87 30.46 -2.66 3.46
CA ARG A 87 30.73 -1.23 3.49
C ARG A 87 32.13 -1.03 2.87
N PRO A 88 32.29 -0.80 1.55
CA PRO A 88 33.45 -0.08 1.08
C PRO A 88 33.18 1.40 1.40
N GLY A 89 34.11 2.07 2.07
CA GLY A 89 34.10 3.52 2.14
C GLY A 89 33.21 4.09 3.25
N CYS A 90 33.85 4.38 4.37
CA CYS A 90 33.71 5.70 4.95
C CYS A 90 33.81 6.77 3.83
N LEU A 91 32.94 7.78 3.83
CA LEU A 91 33.01 9.00 3.01
C LEU A 91 32.87 8.85 1.49
N THR A 92 31.65 8.66 1.00
CA THR A 92 31.18 9.48 -0.13
C THR A 92 29.71 9.76 0.13
N GLY A 93 29.40 11.01 0.43
CA GLY A 93 28.03 11.47 0.29
C GLY A 93 27.59 11.17 -1.13
N ASN A 94 26.36 10.68 -1.28
CA ASN A 94 25.38 11.18 -2.23
C ASN A 94 24.11 10.32 -2.11
N VAL A 95 23.06 11.05 -1.77
CA VAL A 95 21.67 10.87 -2.20
C VAL A 95 21.55 10.08 -3.51
N ALA A 96 20.50 9.27 -3.60
CA ALA A 96 19.94 8.60 -4.79
C ALA A 96 20.56 7.26 -5.24
N ALA A 97 20.04 6.17 -4.67
CA ALA A 97 20.03 4.84 -5.31
C ALA A 97 18.60 4.27 -5.50
N GLU A 98 17.56 5.06 -5.21
CA GLU A 98 16.15 4.66 -5.35
C GLU A 98 15.40 5.59 -6.33
N GLU A 99 16.06 5.98 -7.44
CA GLU A 99 15.41 6.78 -8.49
C GLU A 99 15.81 6.40 -9.93
N VAL A 100 16.44 5.24 -10.16
CA VAL A 100 16.92 4.86 -11.53
C VAL A 100 16.18 3.65 -12.13
N HIS A 101 15.34 2.92 -11.41
CA HIS A 101 14.69 1.71 -11.97
C HIS A 101 13.18 1.79 -12.26
N GLN A 102 12.54 2.96 -12.07
CA GLN A 102 11.11 3.15 -12.37
C GLN A 102 10.84 4.10 -13.56
N ASN A 103 11.82 4.90 -14.01
CA ASN A 103 11.61 5.95 -15.02
C ASN A 103 11.89 5.53 -16.49
N CYS A 104 12.13 4.25 -16.78
CA CYS A 104 12.30 3.76 -18.16
C CYS A 104 11.08 3.01 -18.73
N LEU A 105 9.97 2.88 -18.00
CA LEU A 105 8.74 2.22 -18.48
C LEU A 105 7.48 3.04 -18.20
N GLY A 106 7.59 4.36 -18.32
CA GLY A 106 6.43 5.26 -18.34
C GLY A 106 6.26 5.87 -19.72
N SER A 107 5.77 5.11 -20.71
CA SER A 107 5.05 5.68 -21.86
C SER A 107 4.44 4.58 -22.72
N VAL A 108 3.19 4.79 -23.15
CA VAL A 108 2.40 4.01 -24.13
C VAL A 108 1.50 2.90 -23.54
N VAL A 109 0.19 3.08 -23.77
CA VAL A 109 -0.97 2.18 -23.52
C VAL A 109 -1.50 2.22 -22.07
N GLY A 110 -2.55 2.97 -21.73
CA GLY A 110 -3.92 2.94 -22.29
C GLY A 110 -4.71 1.86 -21.53
N ILE A 111 -5.50 2.20 -20.50
CA ILE A 111 -6.98 2.27 -20.55
C ILE A 111 -7.60 1.14 -21.41
N VAL A 112 -8.49 0.36 -20.79
CA VAL A 112 -9.40 -0.70 -21.31
C VAL A 112 -9.05 -2.13 -20.86
N ALA A 113 -10.11 -2.88 -20.52
CA ALA A 113 -10.25 -4.30 -20.16
C ALA A 113 -10.12 -4.60 -18.65
N GLY A 114 -11.18 -4.93 -17.89
CA GLY A 114 -12.47 -5.47 -18.31
C GLY A 114 -12.33 -6.93 -18.72
N ASP A 115 -12.86 -7.82 -17.88
CA ASP A 115 -13.23 -9.22 -18.13
C ASP A 115 -12.22 -10.38 -17.93
N GLU A 116 -12.72 -11.32 -17.12
CA GLU A 116 -12.52 -12.78 -17.09
C GLU A 116 -11.30 -13.42 -16.39
N MET A 117 -11.64 -14.13 -15.30
CA MET A 117 -10.88 -15.20 -14.66
C MET A 117 -11.28 -16.53 -15.29
N PRO A 118 -10.37 -17.30 -15.92
CA PRO A 118 -10.72 -18.63 -16.39
C PRO A 118 -10.63 -19.67 -15.27
N ASP A 119 -11.78 -20.26 -14.99
CA ASP A 119 -11.92 -21.62 -14.44
C ASP A 119 -11.19 -22.61 -15.35
N THR A 120 -10.33 -23.45 -14.78
CA THR A 120 -9.87 -24.69 -15.40
C THR A 120 -10.15 -25.85 -14.46
N LYS A 121 -11.33 -26.42 -14.63
CA LYS A 121 -11.54 -27.87 -14.48
C LYS A 121 -11.02 -28.56 -15.75
N GLU A 122 -10.73 -29.87 -15.61
CA GLU A 122 -10.30 -30.83 -16.65
C GLU A 122 -8.76 -31.02 -16.77
N LEU A 123 -8.18 -31.78 -15.82
CA LEU A 123 -7.50 -33.08 -16.00
C LEU A 123 -6.75 -33.49 -14.72
#